data_AF-A0A954LNA5-F1
#
_entry.id   AF-A0A954LNA5-F1
#
_cell.length_a   1.000
_cell.length_b   1.000
_cell.length_c   1.000
_cell.angle_alpha   90.00
_cell.angle_beta   90.00
_cell.angle_gamma   90.00
#
_symmetry.space_group_name_H-M   'P 1'
#
loop_
_entity.id
_entity.type
_entity.pdbx_description
1 polymer ?
#
loop_
_entity_poly.entity_id
_entity_poly.type
_entity_poly.pdbx_seq_one_letter_code
_entity_poly.pdbx_strand_id
1 'polypeptide(L)' 'MTQNDLNRCVAHSTGETVSEISRRGFVPLEDLDRDNDCDPPIDWDELEAQRFVKLYSQRKRPAIAG' A
#
# COMPACT_ATOMS: atom_id res chain seq x y z
N MET A 1 -0.06 -8.77 30.47
CA MET A 1 1.09 -8.05 29.90
C MET A 1 0.78 -6.57 29.97
N THR A 2 1.69 -5.75 30.49
CA THR A 2 1.50 -4.29 30.53
C THR A 2 2.00 -3.64 29.25
N GLN A 3 1.61 -2.38 28.98
CA GLN A 3 2.15 -1.61 27.86
C GLN A 3 3.69 -1.48 27.94
N ASN A 4 4.24 -1.42 29.15
CA ASN A 4 5.69 -1.36 29.36
C ASN A 4 6.37 -2.67 28.95
N ASP A 5 5.76 -3.81 29.29
CA ASP A 5 6.25 -5.12 28.84
C ASP A 5 6.21 -5.24 27.31
N LEU A 6 5.13 -4.77 26.68
CA LEU A 6 5.02 -4.74 25.22
C LEU A 6 6.12 -3.87 24.59
N ASN A 7 6.32 -2.65 25.10
CA ASN A 7 7.35 -1.73 24.61
C ASN A 7 8.76 -2.33 24.73
N ARG A 8 9.03 -3.06 25.82
CA ARG A 8 10.29 -3.81 26.00
C ARG A 8 10.43 -4.95 24.99
N CYS A 9 9.38 -5.71 24.75
CA CYS A 9 9.39 -6.77 23.73
C CYS A 9 9.63 -6.22 22.33
N VAL A 10 9.01 -5.09 21.97
CA VAL A 10 9.25 -4.41 20.69
C VAL A 10 10.71 -4.01 20.59
N ALA A 11 11.24 -3.29 21.58
CA ALA A 11 12.64 -2.86 21.58
C ALA A 11 13.63 -4.02 21.51
N HIS A 12 13.36 -5.13 22.20
CA HIS A 12 14.19 -6.33 22.16
C HIS A 12 14.14 -7.02 20.79
N SER A 13 12.99 -7.02 20.12
CA SER A 13 12.80 -7.77 18.86
C SER A 13 13.25 -6.99 17.64
N THR A 14 13.07 -5.66 17.64
CA THR A 14 13.38 -4.78 16.49
C THR A 14 14.68 -4.02 16.66
N GLY A 15 15.23 -3.94 17.88
CA GLY A 15 16.35 -3.06 18.21
C GLY A 15 15.97 -1.58 18.34
N GLU A 16 14.68 -1.23 18.21
CA GLU A 16 14.20 0.14 18.20
C GLU A 16 13.09 0.38 19.24
N THR A 17 13.10 1.55 19.88
CA THR A 17 12.01 1.93 20.79
C THR A 17 10.75 2.27 20.01
N VAL A 18 9.58 2.10 20.64
CA VAL A 18 8.28 2.50 20.05
C VAL A 18 8.28 3.97 19.64
N SER A 19 8.95 4.85 20.39
CA SER A 19 9.10 6.27 20.05
C SER A 19 9.89 6.49 18.76
N GLU A 20 10.93 5.69 18.50
CA GLU A 20 11.71 5.78 17.26
C GLU A 20 10.92 5.30 16.05
N ILE A 21 10.22 4.18 16.20
CA ILE A 21 9.31 3.64 15.19
C ILE A 21 8.22 4.69 14.85
N SER A 22 7.65 5.34 15.88
CA SER A 22 6.66 6.40 15.71
C SER A 22 7.21 7.64 14.98
N ARG A 23 8.46 8.06 15.26
CA ARG A 23 9.10 9.17 14.53
C ARG A 23 9.22 8.93 13.03
N ARG A 24 9.27 7.67 12.60
CA ARG A 24 9.33 7.30 11.16
C ARG A 24 7.95 7.24 10.51
N GLY A 25 6.88 7.51 11.26
CA GLY A 25 5.51 7.54 10.75
C GLY A 25 4.75 6.22 10.89
N PHE A 26 5.31 5.23 11.58
CA PHE A 26 4.56 4.01 11.90
C PHE A 26 3.69 4.24 13.13
N VAL A 27 2.45 3.78 13.06
CA VAL A 27 1.52 3.77 14.18
C VAL A 27 1.16 2.33 14.52
N PRO A 28 0.86 2.01 15.80
CA PRO A 28 0.25 0.73 16.13
C PRO A 28 -0.99 0.52 15.26
N LEU A 29 -1.16 -0.68 14.73
CA LEU A 29 -2.42 -1.06 14.12
C LEU A 29 -3.44 -1.11 15.26
N GLU A 30 -4.26 -0.08 15.40
CA GLU A 30 -5.44 -0.18 16.24
C GLU A 30 -6.34 -1.25 15.61
N ASP A 31 -7.01 -2.07 16.43
CA ASP A 31 -8.13 -2.89 15.98
C ASP A 31 -9.25 -1.92 15.55
N LEU A 32 -9.04 -1.24 14.43
CA LEU A 32 -10.10 -0.66 13.63
C LEU A 32 -11.00 -1.87 13.35
N ASP A 33 -12.18 -1.88 13.96
CA ASP A 33 -13.31 -2.70 13.53
C ASP A 33 -13.19 -2.77 12.02
N ARG A 34 -12.85 -3.96 11.49
CA ARG A 34 -12.51 -4.17 10.07
C ARG A 34 -13.45 -3.31 9.25
N ASP A 35 -12.98 -2.13 8.84
CA ASP A 35 -13.86 -1.23 8.16
C ASP A 35 -14.15 -1.99 6.88
N ASN A 36 -15.43 -2.35 6.73
CA ASN A 36 -15.94 -3.08 5.57
C ASN A 36 -15.83 -2.21 4.29
N ASP A 37 -15.17 -1.06 4.41
CA ASP A 37 -14.79 -0.09 3.39
C ASP A 37 -13.33 -0.29 2.94
N CYS A 38 -12.71 -1.45 3.21
CA CYS A 38 -11.58 -1.88 2.39
C CYS A 38 -12.10 -2.02 0.95
N ASP A 39 -11.77 -1.04 0.10
CA ASP A 39 -11.97 -1.16 -1.34
C ASP A 39 -11.57 -2.57 -1.79
N PRO A 40 -12.34 -3.20 -2.70
CA PRO A 40 -12.02 -4.53 -3.17
C PRO A 40 -10.56 -4.55 -3.65
N PRO A 41 -9.82 -5.63 -3.34
CA PRO A 41 -8.41 -5.73 -3.72
C PRO A 41 -8.27 -5.46 -5.23
N ILE A 42 -7.48 -4.44 -5.57
CA ILE A 42 -7.24 -4.05 -6.96
C ILE A 42 -6.25 -5.03 -7.57
N ASP A 43 -6.64 -5.65 -8.67
CA ASP A 43 -5.70 -6.35 -9.56
C ASP A 43 -4.88 -5.31 -10.33
N TRP A 44 -3.66 -5.07 -9.86
CA TRP A 44 -2.75 -4.10 -10.47
C TRP A 44 -2.31 -4.51 -11.88
N ASP A 45 -2.20 -5.81 -12.16
CA ASP A 45 -1.80 -6.34 -13.46
C ASP A 45 -2.91 -6.08 -14.49
N GLU A 46 -4.17 -6.32 -14.11
CA GLU A 46 -5.33 -6.02 -14.96
C GLU A 46 -5.47 -4.52 -15.22
N LEU A 47 -5.37 -3.69 -14.18
CA LEU A 47 -5.48 -2.24 -14.29
C LEU A 47 -4.40 -1.65 -15.21
N GLU A 48 -3.18 -2.17 -15.10
CA GLU A 48 -2.06 -1.78 -15.95
C GLU A 48 -2.29 -2.20 -17.41
N ALA A 49 -2.74 -3.44 -17.65
CA ALA A 49 -3.07 -3.92 -18.99
C ALA A 49 -4.13 -3.04 -19.68
N GLN A 50 -5.18 -2.64 -18.96
CA GLN A 50 -6.22 -1.74 -19.50
C GLN A 50 -5.67 -0.35 -19.86
N ARG A 51 -4.72 0.19 -19.08
CA ARG A 51 -4.05 1.46 -19.40
C ARG A 51 -3.25 1.37 -20.69
N PHE A 52 -2.54 0.26 -20.91
CA PHE A 52 -1.77 0.05 -22.14
C PHE A 52 -2.67 -0.13 -23.37
N VAL A 53 -3.77 -0.90 -23.28
CA VAL A 53 -4.71 -1.09 -24.40
C VAL A 53 -5.31 0.24 -24.88
N LYS A 54 -5.64 1.16 -23.96
CA LYS A 54 -6.14 2.51 -24.31
C LYS A 54 -5.10 3.34 -25.08
N LEU A 55 -3.82 3.26 -24.71
CA LEU A 55 -2.73 3.98 -25.39
C LEU A 55 -2.47 3.45 -26.80
N TYR A 56 -2.56 2.14 -27.02
CA TYR A 56 -2.32 1.54 -28.34
C TYR A 56 -3.51 1.72 -29.30
N SER A 57 -4.74 1.85 -28.81
CA SER A 57 -5.91 2.14 -29.67
C SER A 57 -5.88 3.56 -30.26
N GLN A 58 -5.23 4.53 -29.60
CA GLN A 58 -5.12 5.90 -30.12
C GLN A 58 -4.03 6.05 -31.19
N ARG A 59 -3.13 5.07 -31.36
CA ARG A 59 -2.06 5.10 -32.37
C ARG A 59 -2.44 4.40 -33.68
N LYS A 60 -3.73 4.38 -34.05
CA LYS A 60 -4.14 4.01 -35.41
C LYS A 60 -3.75 5.13 -36.39
N ARG A 61 -2.50 5.00 -36.87
CA ARG A 61 -1.83 5.50 -38.08
C ARG A 61 -2.49 6.67 -38.85
N PRO A 62 -1.77 7.79 -39.10
CA PRO A 62 -2.17 8.70 -40.17
C PRO A 62 -2.11 7.94 -41.51
N ALA A 63 -3.18 8.02 -42.29
CA ALA A 63 -3.19 7.52 -43.66
C ALA A 63 -2.15 8.31 -44.47
N ILE A 64 -1.11 7.62 -44.93
CA ILE A 64 -0.17 8.20 -45.90
C ILE A 64 -0.90 8.15 -47.24
N ALA A 65 -1.41 9.31 -47.70
CA ALA A 65 -2.05 9.45 -49.00
C ALA A 65 -0.96 9.41 -50.09
N GLY A 66 -1.13 8.50 -51.05
CA GLY A 66 -0.36 8.45 -52.30
C GLY A 66 -1.07 9.16 -53.44
#